data_AF-A0A561THC6-F1
#
_entry.id   AF-A0A561THC6-F1
#
_cell.length_a   1.000
_cell.length_b   1.000
_cell.length_c   1.000
_cell.angle_alpha   90.00
_cell.angle_beta   90.00
_cell.angle_gamma   90.00
#
_symmetry.space_group_name_H-M   'P 1'
#
loop_
_entity.id
_entity.type
_entity.pdbx_description
1 polymer ?
#
loop_
_entity_poly.entity_id
_entity_poly.type
_entity_poly.pdbx_seq_one_letter_code
_entity_poly.pdbx_strand_id
1 'polypeptide(L)'
;MTPWTLLDLDRALRACWAADTCSPDDLADWRPDNPARGHCDLTALVVHDVFGGDLVVGEVHLAGSPRGFHWWNRLSSGVELDLTRE
;
A
#
# COMPACT_ATOMS: atom_id res chain seq x y z
N MET A 1 -26.67 0.10 5.59
CA MET A 1 -25.36 0.45 5.01
C MET A 1 -24.99 -0.68 4.06
N THR A 2 -24.59 -0.37 2.83
CA THR A 2 -24.07 -1.37 1.88
C THR A 2 -22.68 -1.80 2.36
N PRO A 3 -22.39 -3.10 2.54
CA PRO A 3 -21.05 -3.53 2.92
C PRO A 3 -20.06 -3.23 1.78
N TRP A 4 -18.90 -2.66 2.10
CA TRP A 4 -17.81 -2.49 1.13
C TRP A 4 -17.08 -3.82 0.96
N THR A 5 -16.81 -4.20 -0.29
CA THR A 5 -15.98 -5.35 -0.61
C THR A 5 -14.50 -4.95 -0.68
N LEU A 6 -13.60 -5.93 -0.60
CA LEU A 6 -12.17 -5.68 -0.86
C LEU A 6 -11.94 -5.06 -2.25
N LEU A 7 -12.75 -5.43 -3.24
CA LEU A 7 -12.67 -4.88 -4.59
C LEU A 7 -13.10 -3.41 -4.65
N ASP A 8 -14.07 -3.01 -3.83
CA ASP A 8 -14.48 -1.60 -3.75
C ASP A 8 -13.36 -0.76 -3.13
N LEU A 9 -12.70 -1.28 -2.09
CA LEU A 9 -11.58 -0.62 -1.45
C LEU A 9 -10.37 -0.51 -2.37
N ASP A 10 -9.99 -1.60 -3.06
CA ASP A 10 -8.88 -1.61 -4.04
C ASP A 10 -9.08 -0.53 -5.12
N ARG A 11 -10.28 -0.47 -5.71
CA ARG A 11 -10.59 0.55 -6.72
C ARG A 11 -10.52 1.97 -6.18
N ALA A 12 -11.02 2.19 -4.97
CA ALA A 12 -10.98 3.51 -4.33
C ALA A 12 -9.53 3.93 -4.04
N LEU A 13 -8.70 3.03 -3.49
CA LEU A 13 -7.28 3.30 -3.22
C LEU A 13 -6.51 3.62 -4.51
N ARG A 14 -6.70 2.80 -5.56
CA ARG A 14 -6.09 3.03 -6.89
C ARG A 14 -6.45 4.39 -7.48
N ALA A 15 -7.69 4.83 -7.30
CA ALA A 15 -8.14 6.14 -7.76
C ALA A 15 -7.52 7.32 -6.96
N CYS A 16 -7.06 7.06 -5.74
CA CYS A 16 -6.41 8.07 -4.89
C CYS A 16 -4.89 8.16 -5.11
N TRP A 17 -4.26 7.19 -5.76
CA TRP A 17 -2.81 7.20 -5.96
C TRP A 17 -2.39 8.20 -7.04
N ALA A 18 -1.81 9.30 -6.59
CA ALA A 18 -1.42 10.42 -7.43
C ALA A 18 -0.13 11.06 -6.89
N ALA A 19 0.49 11.94 -7.66
CA ALA A 19 1.73 12.61 -7.25
C ALA A 19 1.55 13.45 -5.98
N ASP A 20 0.37 14.04 -5.74
CA ASP A 20 0.09 14.88 -4.57
C ASP A 20 -0.32 14.08 -3.32
N THR A 21 -0.61 12.80 -3.46
CA THR A 21 -0.91 11.86 -2.36
C THR A 21 0.24 10.87 -2.09
N CYS A 22 1.25 10.85 -2.97
CA CYS A 22 2.46 10.05 -2.81
C CYS A 22 3.29 10.51 -1.60
N SER A 23 3.88 9.56 -0.88
CA SER A 23 4.88 9.86 0.14
C SER A 23 5.99 10.78 -0.41
N PRO A 24 6.33 11.87 0.29
CA PRO A 24 7.39 12.79 -0.14
C PRO A 24 8.73 12.12 -0.43
N ASP A 25 9.05 11.04 0.28
CA ASP A 25 10.31 10.30 0.12
C ASP A 25 10.38 9.54 -1.22
N ASP A 26 9.23 9.15 -1.77
CA ASP A 26 9.11 8.38 -3.01
C ASP A 26 8.70 9.25 -4.23
N LEU A 27 8.32 10.51 -4.00
CA LEU A 27 7.77 11.41 -5.02
C LEU A 27 8.71 11.60 -6.23
N ALA A 28 10.03 11.64 -6.01
CA ALA A 28 11.00 11.79 -7.09
C ALA A 28 10.95 10.62 -8.11
N ASP A 29 10.62 9.43 -7.62
CA ASP A 29 10.58 8.19 -8.40
C ASP A 29 9.16 7.81 -8.82
N TRP A 30 8.13 8.49 -8.30
CA TRP A 30 6.73 8.27 -8.68
C TRP A 30 6.47 8.57 -10.16
N ARG A 31 5.67 7.73 -10.82
CA ARG A 31 5.32 7.89 -12.23
C ARG A 31 3.87 7.44 -12.47
N PRO A 32 3.15 8.04 -13.45
CA PRO A 32 1.77 7.63 -13.76
C PRO A 32 1.61 6.17 -14.20
N ASP A 33 2.67 5.54 -14.71
CA ASP A 33 2.70 4.13 -15.09
C ASP A 33 3.03 3.17 -13.92
N ASN A 34 3.45 3.70 -12.77
CA ASN A 34 3.51 3.00 -11.49
C ASN A 34 2.97 3.91 -10.37
N PRO A 35 1.63 4.11 -10.31
CA PRO A 35 1.03 5.03 -9.36
C PRO A 35 1.09 4.53 -7.91
N ALA A 36 1.26 3.21 -7.68
CA ALA A 36 1.31 2.60 -6.35
C ALA A 36 2.55 2.98 -5.53
N ARG A 37 3.63 3.43 -6.20
CA ARG A 37 4.85 3.88 -5.54
C ARG A 37 4.54 4.96 -4.49
N GLY A 38 5.13 4.86 -3.30
CA GLY A 38 4.93 5.82 -2.21
C GLY A 38 3.58 5.77 -1.52
N HIS A 39 2.79 4.71 -1.71
CA HIS A 39 1.47 4.57 -1.09
C HIS A 39 1.30 3.32 -0.21
N CYS A 40 2.35 2.53 0.01
CA CYS A 40 2.25 1.24 0.72
C CYS A 40 1.78 1.38 2.18
N ASP A 41 2.28 2.39 2.89
CA ASP A 41 1.99 2.67 4.30
C ASP A 41 0.53 3.07 4.51
N LEU A 42 0.06 4.11 3.83
CA LEU A 42 -1.33 4.57 3.95
C LEU A 42 -2.32 3.53 3.43
N THR A 43 -1.96 2.80 2.36
CA THR A 43 -2.79 1.71 1.85
C THR A 43 -2.94 0.59 2.88
N ALA A 44 -1.82 0.12 3.47
CA ALA A 44 -1.85 -0.90 4.51
C ALA A 44 -2.66 -0.46 5.74
N LEU A 45 -2.50 0.80 6.18
CA LEU A 45 -3.27 1.37 7.28
C LEU A 45 -4.77 1.37 7.00
N VAL A 46 -5.21 1.82 5.82
CA VAL A 46 -6.63 1.83 5.46
C VAL A 46 -7.19 0.40 5.38
N VAL A 47 -6.44 -0.54 4.81
CA VAL A 47 -6.84 -1.96 4.78
C VAL A 47 -6.97 -2.51 6.20
N HIS A 48 -6.06 -2.14 7.11
CA HIS A 48 -6.09 -2.55 8.52
C HIS A 48 -7.32 -1.99 9.23
N ASP A 49 -7.65 -0.73 9.01
CA ASP A 49 -8.80 -0.09 9.67
C ASP A 49 -10.14 -0.69 9.21
N VAL A 50 -10.22 -1.13 7.95
CA VAL A 50 -11.45 -1.71 7.38
C VAL A 50 -11.58 -3.21 7.69
N PHE A 51 -10.49 -3.97 7.62
CA PHE A 51 -10.53 -5.45 7.68
C PHE A 51 -9.79 -6.06 8.89
N GLY A 52 -9.07 -5.25 9.67
CA GLY A 52 -8.16 -5.70 10.72
C GLY A 52 -6.93 -6.41 10.17
N GLY A 53 -6.39 -7.34 10.97
CA GLY A 53 -5.18 -8.09 10.66
C GLY A 53 -3.92 -7.48 11.30
N ASP A 54 -2.76 -7.98 10.89
CA ASP A 54 -1.47 -7.46 11.30
C ASP A 54 -0.92 -6.54 10.21
N LEU A 55 -0.36 -5.40 10.61
CA LEU A 55 0.53 -4.62 9.73
C LEU A 55 1.88 -5.33 9.66
N VAL A 56 2.32 -5.63 8.44
CA VAL A 56 3.60 -6.27 8.17
C VAL A 56 4.50 -5.27 7.46
N VAL A 57 5.77 -5.25 7.86
CA VAL A 57 6.79 -4.37 7.30
C VAL A 57 8.00 -5.17 6.84
N GLY A 58 8.51 -4.85 5.66
CA GLY A 58 9.74 -5.39 5.11
C GLY A 58 10.73 -4.27 4.80
N GLU A 59 12.02 -4.50 5.06
CA GLU A 59 13.07 -3.59 4.61
C GLU A 59 13.32 -3.75 3.11
N VAL A 60 13.31 -2.64 2.38
CA VAL A 60 13.59 -2.62 0.94
C VAL A 60 15.05 -2.25 0.74
N HIS A 61 15.80 -3.14 0.09
CA HIS A 61 17.21 -2.92 -0.24
C HIS A 61 17.40 -2.95 -1.76
N LEU A 62 18.23 -2.05 -2.29
CA LEU A 62 18.66 -2.05 -3.68
C LEU A 62 20.18 -2.17 -3.72
N ALA A 63 20.70 -3.24 -4.33
CA ALA A 63 22.13 -3.55 -4.37
C ALA A 63 22.79 -3.51 -2.98
N GLY A 64 22.10 -4.02 -1.96
CA GLY A 64 22.57 -4.06 -0.57
C GLY A 64 22.50 -2.71 0.17
N SER A 65 22.00 -1.65 -0.47
CA SER A 65 21.77 -0.35 0.18
C SER A 65 20.30 -0.23 0.61
N PRO A 66 20.01 0.19 1.85
CA PRO A 66 18.64 0.40 2.31
C PRO A 66 17.96 1.51 1.50
N ARG A 67 16.71 1.29 1.12
CA ARG A 67 15.87 2.21 0.34
C ARG A 67 14.61 2.63 1.08
N GLY A 68 14.27 1.95 2.17
CA GLY A 68 13.11 2.27 2.98
C GLY A 68 12.40 1.01 3.43
N PHE A 69 11.09 1.15 3.63
CA PHE A 69 10.23 0.08 4.11
C PHE A 69 9.06 -0.13 3.14
N HIS A 70 8.59 -1.36 3.05
CA HIS A 70 7.37 -1.72 2.36
C HIS A 70 6.37 -2.28 3.35
N TRP A 71 5.12 -1.81 3.29
CA TRP A 71 4.06 -2.18 4.20
C TRP A 71 2.94 -2.94 3.47
N TRP A 72 2.41 -3.97 4.12
CA TRP A 72 1.23 -4.72 3.67
C TRP A 72 0.47 -5.30 4.87
N ASN A 73 -0.68 -5.91 4.61
CA ASN A 73 -1.49 -6.51 5.65
C ASN A 73 -1.41 -8.03 5.61
N ARG A 74 -1.41 -8.65 6.79
CA ARG A 74 -1.73 -10.07 6.94
C ARG A 74 -3.06 -10.20 7.66
N LEU A 75 -4.07 -10.68 6.95
CA LEU A 75 -5.42 -10.86 7.51
C LEU A 75 -5.44 -11.97 8.55
N SER A 76 -6.48 -12.01 9.39
CA SER A 76 -6.66 -13.05 10.41
C SER A 76 -6.73 -14.48 9.86
N SER A 77 -7.08 -14.62 8.58
CA SER A 77 -7.02 -15.88 7.84
C SER A 77 -5.60 -16.35 7.48
N GLY A 78 -4.58 -15.50 7.72
CA GLY A 78 -3.20 -15.70 7.29
C GLY A 78 -2.91 -15.23 5.86
N VAL A 79 -3.91 -14.74 5.14
CA VAL A 79 -3.73 -14.20 3.78
C VAL A 79 -2.92 -12.89 3.84
N GLU A 80 -1.85 -12.82 3.05
CA GLU A 80 -1.13 -11.57 2.83
C GLU A 80 -1.79 -10.78 1.71
N LEU A 81 -2.12 -9.53 2.02
CA LEU A 81 -2.80 -8.59 1.14
C LEU A 81 -1.92 -7.35 0.99
N ASP A 82 -1.29 -7.26 -0.17
CA ASP A 82 -0.48 -6.12 -0.61
C ASP A 82 -1.13 -5.53 -1.86
N LEU A 83 -1.90 -4.46 -1.68
CA LEU A 83 -2.57 -3.77 -2.78
C LEU A 83 -1.61 -2.91 -3.59
N THR A 84 -0.40 -2.65 -3.09
CA THR A 84 0.62 -1.81 -3.74
C THR A 84 1.71 -2.60 -4.47
N ARG A 85 1.53 -3.92 -4.61
CA ARG A 85 2.41 -4.77 -5.41
C ARG A 85 2.10 -4.60 -6.90
N GLU A 86 2.88 -3.77 -7.59
CA GLU A 86 2.89 -3.57 -9.05
C GLU A 86 4.22 -4.00 -9.68
#